data_AF-A0A7S0EXP5-F1
#
_entry.id   AF-A0A7S0EXP5-F1
#
_cell.length_a   1.000
_cell.length_b   1.000
_cell.length_c   1.000
_cell.angle_alpha   90.00
_cell.angle_beta   90.00
_cell.angle_gamma   90.00
#
_symmetry.space_group_name_H-M   'P 1'
#
loop_
_entity.id
_entity.type
_entity.pdbx_description
1 polymer ?
#
loop_
_entity_poly.entity_id
_entity_poly.type
_entity_poly.pdbx_seq_one_letter_code
_entity_poly.pdbx_strand_id
1 'polypeptide(L)'
;AMRAVLAEMGKEGGDAAAATRPLSKQQESQWTLLASQQANRAHVEKVYVVAGAMTEHAFMARYEAASKLITNHERVLRDVCRADVQKTQLELVRLPGMEKEVNHLMHETASRLLGRRPGQRAERPASTIEGAAWVNAAAYLAGRLHVSEEEMRNTPGFEQ
;
A
#
# COMPACT_ATOMS: atom_id res chain seq x y z
N ALA A 1 7.60 4.22 -8.81
CA ALA A 1 7.33 2.92 -8.19
C ALA A 1 6.00 2.92 -7.41
N MET A 2 5.94 3.42 -6.17
CA MET A 2 4.72 3.24 -5.35
C MET A 2 3.43 3.82 -5.94
N ARG A 3 3.44 5.06 -6.45
CA ARG A 3 2.26 5.66 -7.13
C ARG A 3 1.75 4.82 -8.31
N ALA A 4 2.64 4.15 -9.04
CA ALA A 4 2.25 3.32 -10.18
C ALA A 4 1.55 2.02 -9.75
N VAL A 5 2.01 1.37 -8.67
CA VAL A 5 1.29 0.20 -8.11
C VAL A 5 -0.11 0.60 -7.62
N LEU A 6 -0.21 1.73 -6.93
CA LEU A 6 -1.49 2.23 -6.42
C LEU A 6 -2.46 2.54 -7.58
N ALA A 7 -1.96 3.10 -8.69
CA ALA A 7 -2.78 3.37 -9.87
C ALA A 7 -3.28 2.10 -10.57
N GLU A 8 -2.52 1.00 -10.55
CA GLU A 8 -2.99 -0.30 -11.06
C GLU A 8 -4.08 -0.88 -10.15
N MET A 9 -3.84 -0.88 -8.85
CA MET A 9 -4.79 -1.42 -7.87
C MET A 9 -6.11 -0.64 -7.85
N GLY A 10 -6.07 0.68 -8.09
CA GLY A 10 -7.25 1.53 -8.18
C GLY A 10 -8.19 1.21 -9.35
N LYS A 11 -7.77 0.42 -10.34
CA LYS A 11 -8.60 -0.01 -11.48
C LYS A 11 -9.34 -1.33 -11.25
N GLU A 12 -9.06 -2.02 -10.14
CA GLU A 12 -9.53 -3.38 -9.87
C GLU A 12 -10.87 -3.43 -9.07
N GLY A 13 -11.55 -2.30 -8.80
CA GLY A 13 -12.76 -2.24 -7.95
C GLY A 13 -14.10 -2.09 -8.68
N GLY A 14 -15.12 -2.88 -8.28
CA GLY A 14 -16.54 -2.81 -8.69
C GLY A 14 -17.50 -3.01 -7.49
N ASP A 15 -18.83 -2.86 -7.70
CA ASP A 15 -19.87 -2.37 -6.75
C ASP A 15 -20.40 -3.25 -5.59
N ALA A 16 -20.74 -2.56 -4.47
CA ALA A 16 -21.66 -2.86 -3.34
C ALA A 16 -21.30 -3.78 -2.11
N ALA A 17 -21.45 -3.15 -0.93
CA ALA A 17 -22.05 -3.52 0.39
C ALA A 17 -21.47 -4.54 1.43
N ALA A 18 -20.86 -3.95 2.47
CA ALA A 18 -20.76 -4.25 3.93
C ALA A 18 -20.21 -5.59 4.50
N ALA A 19 -19.12 -5.50 5.30
CA ALA A 19 -19.05 -5.84 6.74
C ALA A 19 -17.60 -5.89 7.26
N THR A 20 -17.21 -4.94 8.11
CA THR A 20 -15.87 -4.84 8.72
C THR A 20 -15.70 -5.79 9.91
N ARG A 21 -14.57 -6.49 9.98
CA ARG A 21 -14.06 -7.21 11.18
C ARG A 21 -12.68 -6.66 11.57
N PRO A 22 -12.30 -6.69 12.86
CA PRO A 22 -10.98 -6.24 13.31
C PRO A 22 -9.83 -7.06 12.70
N LEU A 23 -8.64 -6.46 12.64
CA LEU A 23 -7.43 -7.11 12.13
C LEU A 23 -7.17 -8.44 12.85
N SER A 24 -6.96 -9.50 12.08
CA SER A 24 -6.69 -10.84 12.63
C SER A 24 -5.19 -11.07 12.81
N LYS A 25 -4.79 -11.92 13.77
CA LYS A 25 -3.40 -12.40 13.94
C LYS A 25 -2.75 -12.90 12.63
N GLN A 26 -3.59 -13.31 11.67
CA GLN A 26 -3.19 -13.72 10.33
C GLN A 26 -2.57 -12.56 9.54
N GLN A 27 -3.10 -11.34 9.65
CA GLN A 27 -2.60 -10.17 8.93
C GLN A 27 -1.23 -9.71 9.46
N GLU A 28 -1.00 -9.75 10.77
CA GLU A 28 0.32 -9.49 11.36
C GLU A 28 1.35 -10.55 10.94
N SER A 29 0.92 -11.82 10.84
CA SER A 29 1.77 -12.91 10.35
C SER A 29 2.16 -12.71 8.89
N GLN A 30 1.27 -12.16 8.05
CA GLN A 30 1.54 -11.85 6.65
C GLN A 30 2.62 -10.76 6.51
N TRP A 31 2.61 -9.72 7.35
CA TRP A 31 3.67 -8.70 7.37
C TRP A 31 5.00 -9.26 7.85
N THR A 32 5.00 -10.10 8.89
CA THR A 32 6.20 -10.76 9.39
C THR A 32 6.84 -11.65 8.32
N LEU A 33 6.02 -12.42 7.60
CA LEU A 33 6.46 -13.22 6.47
C LEU A 33 7.08 -12.34 5.37
N LEU A 34 6.41 -11.25 5.00
CA LEU A 34 6.90 -10.34 3.96
C LEU A 34 8.23 -9.67 4.37
N ALA A 35 8.35 -9.25 5.63
CA ALA A 35 9.59 -8.69 6.18
C ALA A 35 10.74 -9.73 6.16
N SER A 36 10.47 -10.98 6.50
CA SER A 36 11.46 -12.06 6.41
C SER A 36 11.89 -12.35 4.97
N GLN A 37 10.97 -12.29 4.00
CA GLN A 37 11.28 -12.45 2.58
C GLN A 37 12.16 -11.32 2.07
N GLN A 38 11.91 -10.10 2.55
CA GLN A 38 12.69 -8.92 2.20
C GLN A 38 14.13 -8.96 2.74
N ALA A 39 14.38 -9.63 3.88
CA ALA A 39 15.66 -9.63 4.58
C ALA A 39 16.84 -10.10 3.70
N ASN A 40 16.60 -10.99 2.73
CA ASN A 40 17.61 -11.41 1.76
C ASN A 40 17.46 -10.65 0.44
N ARG A 41 17.98 -9.41 0.40
CA ARG A 41 17.91 -8.52 -0.77
C ARG A 41 18.42 -9.18 -2.06
N ALA A 42 19.57 -9.85 -2.01
CA ALA A 42 20.18 -10.50 -3.18
C ALA A 42 19.29 -11.62 -3.75
N HIS A 43 18.62 -12.37 -2.87
CA HIS A 43 17.65 -13.38 -3.29
C HIS A 43 16.42 -12.74 -3.95
N VAL A 44 15.88 -11.66 -3.38
CA VAL A 44 14.75 -10.93 -3.97
C VAL A 44 15.10 -10.45 -5.37
N GLU A 45 16.23 -9.78 -5.55
CA GLU A 45 16.68 -9.25 -6.86
C GLU A 45 16.79 -10.34 -7.93
N LYS A 46 17.31 -11.51 -7.56
CA LYS A 46 17.61 -12.59 -8.51
C LYS A 46 16.40 -13.48 -8.83
N VAL A 47 15.50 -13.68 -7.86
CA VAL A 47 14.43 -14.69 -7.95
C VAL A 47 13.07 -14.08 -8.20
N TYR A 48 12.80 -12.89 -7.68
CA TYR A 48 11.46 -12.32 -7.72
C TYR A 48 11.22 -11.67 -9.07
N VAL A 49 10.10 -12.02 -9.69
CA VAL A 49 9.63 -11.45 -10.94
C VAL A 49 8.63 -10.34 -10.65
N VAL A 50 8.72 -9.26 -11.42
CA VAL A 50 7.75 -8.16 -11.38
C VAL A 50 6.90 -8.14 -12.63
N ALA A 51 5.74 -7.51 -12.55
CA ALA A 51 4.80 -7.36 -13.65
C ALA A 51 4.28 -5.92 -13.72
N GLY A 52 3.57 -5.59 -14.80
CA GLY A 52 2.92 -4.30 -14.97
C GLY A 52 3.91 -3.13 -14.96
N ALA A 53 3.48 -1.99 -14.42
CA ALA A 53 4.27 -0.77 -14.33
C ALA A 53 5.57 -0.92 -13.51
N MET A 54 5.72 -2.00 -12.73
CA MET A 54 6.94 -2.25 -11.97
C MET A 54 8.12 -2.65 -12.84
N THR A 55 7.89 -3.16 -14.06
CA THR A 55 8.97 -3.51 -15.00
C THR A 55 9.77 -2.28 -15.45
N GLU A 56 9.15 -1.10 -15.43
CA GLU A 56 9.76 0.18 -15.83
C GLU A 56 10.58 0.83 -14.71
N HIS A 57 10.57 0.27 -13.50
CA HIS A 57 11.28 0.82 -12.35
C HIS A 57 12.46 -0.05 -11.93
N ALA A 58 13.59 0.60 -11.65
CA ALA A 58 14.79 -0.07 -11.15
C ALA A 58 14.51 -0.82 -9.84
N PHE A 59 15.15 -1.98 -9.67
CA PHE A 59 14.99 -2.85 -8.50
C PHE A 59 15.13 -2.06 -7.18
N MET A 60 16.17 -1.22 -7.07
CA MET A 60 16.44 -0.41 -5.88
C MET A 60 15.30 0.51 -5.50
N ALA A 61 14.72 1.22 -6.48
CA ALA A 61 13.61 2.14 -6.23
C ALA A 61 12.37 1.41 -5.70
N ARG A 62 12.11 0.19 -6.18
CA ARG A 62 10.96 -0.60 -5.70
C ARG A 62 11.24 -1.23 -4.35
N TYR A 63 12.44 -1.77 -4.15
CA TYR A 63 12.86 -2.40 -2.90
C TYR A 63 12.81 -1.40 -1.73
N GLU A 64 13.32 -0.17 -1.92
CA GLU A 64 13.23 0.88 -0.90
C GLU A 64 11.80 1.29 -0.60
N ALA A 65 10.96 1.44 -1.63
CA ALA A 65 9.55 1.75 -1.44
C ALA A 65 8.82 0.66 -0.65
N ALA A 66 9.05 -0.62 -0.99
CA ALA A 66 8.50 -1.74 -0.25
C ALA A 66 8.99 -1.76 1.20
N SER A 67 10.30 -1.57 1.40
CA SER A 67 10.92 -1.55 2.73
C SER A 67 10.26 -0.50 3.63
N LYS A 68 10.11 0.72 3.13
CA LYS A 68 9.52 1.83 3.89
C LYS A 68 8.06 1.54 4.23
N LEU A 69 7.29 0.96 3.30
CA LEU A 69 5.91 0.56 3.57
C LEU A 69 5.85 -0.55 4.61
N ILE A 70 6.68 -1.60 4.49
CA ILE A 70 6.73 -2.73 5.42
C ILE A 70 7.10 -2.27 6.83
N THR A 71 8.09 -1.40 7.00
CA THR A 71 8.50 -0.94 8.34
C THR A 71 7.52 0.07 8.95
N ASN A 72 6.73 0.76 8.13
CA ASN A 72 5.84 1.84 8.57
C ASN A 72 4.34 1.50 8.47
N HIS A 73 3.99 0.25 8.12
CA HIS A 73 2.62 -0.14 7.76
C HIS A 73 1.60 0.20 8.85
N GLU A 74 1.89 -0.02 10.12
CA GLU A 74 0.95 0.32 11.21
C GLU A 74 0.65 1.81 11.33
N ARG A 75 1.64 2.67 11.04
CA ARG A 75 1.47 4.13 11.08
C ARG A 75 0.69 4.61 9.88
N VAL A 76 0.96 4.05 8.70
CA VAL A 76 0.21 4.34 7.47
C VAL A 76 -1.23 3.87 7.60
N LEU A 77 -1.47 2.66 8.12
CA LEU A 77 -2.81 2.14 8.34
C LEU A 77 -3.62 3.03 9.27
N ARG A 78 -3.00 3.49 10.37
CA ARG A 78 -3.60 4.46 11.28
C ARG A 78 -3.87 5.80 10.58
N ASP A 79 -2.95 6.32 9.77
CA ASP A 79 -3.17 7.58 9.03
C ASP A 79 -4.36 7.46 8.06
N VAL A 80 -4.52 6.32 7.38
CA VAL A 80 -5.64 6.09 6.44
C VAL A 80 -6.98 5.94 7.16
N CYS A 81 -7.02 5.21 8.29
CA CYS A 81 -8.28 4.78 8.91
C CYS A 81 -8.72 5.62 10.12
N ARG A 82 -7.83 6.39 10.75
CA ARG A 82 -8.21 7.18 11.94
C ARG A 82 -9.01 8.42 11.55
N ALA A 83 -10.23 8.53 12.11
CA ALA A 83 -11.10 9.69 11.96
C ALA A 83 -10.88 10.78 13.03
N ASP A 84 -10.14 10.45 14.10
CA ASP A 84 -10.05 11.19 15.37
C ASP A 84 -8.89 12.20 15.44
N VAL A 85 -8.03 12.28 14.43
CA VAL A 85 -6.84 13.14 14.44
C VAL A 85 -7.10 14.46 13.71
N GLN A 86 -6.49 15.55 14.17
CA GLN A 86 -6.54 16.85 13.48
C GLN A 86 -6.05 16.68 12.04
N LYS A 87 -6.95 16.96 11.09
CA LYS A 87 -6.71 16.67 9.68
C LYS A 87 -5.71 17.66 9.10
N THR A 88 -4.54 17.16 8.71
CA THR A 88 -3.69 17.81 7.70
C THR A 88 -4.06 17.23 6.33
N GLN A 89 -4.06 18.06 5.28
CA GLN A 89 -4.55 17.70 3.94
C GLN A 89 -6.04 17.29 3.93
N LEU A 90 -6.92 18.30 4.02
CA LEU A 90 -8.38 18.16 4.14
C LEU A 90 -9.05 17.55 2.90
N GLU A 91 -8.39 17.64 1.75
CA GLU A 91 -8.79 17.05 0.49
C GLU A 91 -8.73 15.52 0.48
N LEU A 92 -7.97 14.91 1.40
CA LEU A 92 -7.80 13.47 1.48
C LEU A 92 -8.86 12.80 2.37
N VAL A 93 -9.68 11.94 1.75
CA VAL A 93 -10.76 11.19 2.41
C VAL A 93 -10.20 10.00 3.18
N ARG A 94 -10.39 9.99 4.51
CA ARG A 94 -10.04 8.87 5.39
C ARG A 94 -11.07 7.73 5.29
N LEU A 95 -10.67 6.52 5.66
CA LEU A 95 -11.47 5.29 5.56
C LEU A 95 -11.63 4.60 6.93
N PRO A 96 -12.38 5.20 7.87
CA PRO A 96 -12.60 4.59 9.17
C PRO A 96 -13.40 3.30 9.06
N GLY A 97 -13.00 2.27 9.83
CA GLY A 97 -13.68 0.98 9.81
C GLY A 97 -13.42 0.18 8.53
N MET A 98 -12.33 0.43 7.81
CA MET A 98 -11.90 -0.37 6.66
C MET A 98 -10.47 -0.89 6.84
N GLU A 99 -10.01 -0.99 8.10
CA GLU A 99 -8.61 -1.27 8.44
C GLU A 99 -8.15 -2.60 7.85
N LYS A 100 -9.04 -3.60 7.80
CA LYS A 100 -8.73 -4.91 7.25
C LYS A 100 -8.45 -4.84 5.75
N GLU A 101 -9.33 -4.20 5.00
CA GLU A 101 -9.27 -4.07 3.54
C GLU A 101 -8.09 -3.17 3.13
N VAL A 102 -7.87 -2.06 3.85
CA VAL A 102 -6.72 -1.15 3.67
C VAL A 102 -5.41 -1.88 3.95
N ASN A 103 -5.34 -2.65 5.04
CA ASN A 103 -4.15 -3.43 5.35
C ASN A 103 -3.84 -4.48 4.27
N HIS A 104 -4.88 -5.12 3.73
CA HIS A 104 -4.71 -6.06 2.61
C HIS A 104 -4.19 -5.36 1.36
N LEU A 105 -4.74 -4.19 0.98
CA LEU A 105 -4.19 -3.37 -0.11
C LEU A 105 -2.71 -3.08 0.12
N MET A 106 -2.34 -2.61 1.31
CA MET A 106 -0.97 -2.20 1.62
C MET A 106 0.01 -3.37 1.56
N HIS A 107 -0.39 -4.54 2.05
CA HIS A 107 0.41 -5.75 1.97
C HIS A 107 0.61 -6.19 0.51
N GLU A 108 -0.45 -6.18 -0.29
CA GLU A 108 -0.38 -6.50 -1.71
C GLU A 108 0.46 -5.46 -2.48
N THR A 109 0.38 -4.18 -2.10
CA THR A 109 1.23 -3.10 -2.66
C THR A 109 2.71 -3.38 -2.38
N ALA A 110 3.06 -3.69 -1.13
CA ALA A 110 4.43 -4.04 -0.75
C ALA A 110 4.93 -5.30 -1.48
N SER A 111 4.06 -6.31 -1.61
CA SER A 111 4.35 -7.54 -2.35
C SER A 111 4.59 -7.25 -3.84
N ARG A 112 3.75 -6.44 -4.50
CA ARG A 112 3.96 -6.05 -5.92
C ARG A 112 5.25 -5.23 -6.10
N LEU A 113 5.65 -4.40 -5.13
CA LEU A 113 6.90 -3.65 -5.15
C LEU A 113 8.14 -4.57 -5.02
N LEU A 114 8.11 -5.56 -4.13
CA LEU A 114 9.19 -6.56 -4.02
C LEU A 114 9.24 -7.50 -5.23
N GLY A 115 8.09 -7.69 -5.88
CA GLY A 115 7.87 -8.71 -6.89
C GLY A 115 7.35 -9.99 -6.26
N ARG A 116 7.24 -11.04 -7.07
CA ARG A 116 6.66 -12.33 -6.66
C ARG A 116 7.58 -13.47 -7.02
N ARG A 117 7.42 -14.59 -6.33
CA ARG A 117 8.07 -15.82 -6.77
C ARG A 117 7.49 -16.25 -8.12
N PRO A 118 8.28 -16.87 -9.00
CA PRO A 118 7.77 -17.44 -10.24
C PRO A 118 6.57 -18.36 -9.98
N GLY A 119 5.47 -18.15 -10.71
CA GLY A 119 4.23 -18.91 -10.57
C GLY A 119 3.25 -18.39 -9.49
N GLN A 120 3.66 -17.48 -8.62
CA GLN A 120 2.76 -16.84 -7.66
C GLN A 120 1.95 -15.73 -8.35
N ARG A 121 0.63 -15.72 -8.11
CA ARG A 121 -0.27 -14.70 -8.68
C ARG A 121 -0.40 -13.49 -7.77
N ALA A 122 -0.77 -12.36 -8.37
CA ALA A 122 -1.21 -11.18 -7.63
C ALA A 122 -2.51 -11.47 -6.90
N GLU A 123 -2.59 -11.02 -5.66
CA GLU A 123 -3.86 -11.05 -4.94
C GLU A 123 -4.75 -9.93 -5.51
N ARG A 124 -6.05 -10.21 -5.52
CA ARG A 124 -7.08 -9.31 -5.99
C ARG A 124 -8.11 -9.16 -4.87
N PRO A 125 -8.87 -8.05 -4.85
CA PRO A 125 -9.98 -7.93 -3.92
C PRO A 125 -10.89 -9.14 -4.03
N ALA A 126 -11.16 -9.80 -2.91
CA ALA A 126 -12.04 -10.96 -2.83
C ALA A 126 -13.52 -10.55 -2.84
N SER A 127 -13.78 -9.26 -2.63
CA SER A 127 -15.12 -8.67 -2.67
C SER A 127 -15.09 -7.29 -3.29
N THR A 128 -16.27 -6.83 -3.67
CA THR A 128 -16.54 -5.49 -4.19
C THR A 128 -16.27 -4.40 -3.15
N ILE A 129 -16.62 -4.64 -1.88
CA ILE A 129 -16.29 -3.76 -0.74
C ILE A 129 -14.78 -3.56 -0.63
N GLU A 130 -14.06 -4.67 -0.67
CA GLU A 130 -12.60 -4.65 -0.61
C GLU A 130 -12.04 -3.93 -1.84
N GLY A 131 -12.64 -4.13 -3.02
CA GLY A 131 -12.29 -3.40 -4.23
C GLY A 131 -12.46 -1.90 -4.05
N ALA A 132 -13.60 -1.43 -3.57
CA ALA A 132 -13.85 -0.01 -3.31
C ALA A 132 -12.90 0.57 -2.25
N ALA A 133 -12.65 -0.19 -1.17
CA ALA A 133 -11.69 0.19 -0.14
C ALA A 133 -10.28 0.30 -0.74
N TRP A 134 -9.89 -0.62 -1.64
CA TRP A 134 -8.62 -0.59 -2.34
C TRP A 134 -8.50 0.65 -3.23
N VAL A 135 -9.52 0.98 -4.02
CA VAL A 135 -9.52 2.19 -4.86
C VAL A 135 -9.34 3.45 -4.01
N ASN A 136 -10.16 3.60 -2.97
CA ASN A 136 -10.13 4.79 -2.13
C ASN A 136 -8.81 4.91 -1.35
N ALA A 137 -8.30 3.78 -0.82
CA ALA A 137 -7.04 3.76 -0.09
C ALA A 137 -5.85 4.01 -1.02
N ALA A 138 -5.90 3.50 -2.26
CA ALA A 138 -4.88 3.77 -3.25
C ALA A 138 -4.85 5.25 -3.66
N ALA A 139 -6.01 5.87 -3.87
CA ALA A 139 -6.12 7.30 -4.15
C ALA A 139 -5.61 8.14 -2.96
N TYR A 140 -6.00 7.77 -1.74
CA TYR A 140 -5.54 8.40 -0.52
C TYR A 140 -4.01 8.36 -0.41
N LEU A 141 -3.41 7.17 -0.53
CA LEU A 141 -1.96 6.97 -0.41
C LEU A 141 -1.21 7.69 -1.54
N ALA A 142 -1.74 7.69 -2.76
CA ALA A 142 -1.14 8.38 -3.89
C ALA A 142 -1.07 9.89 -3.69
N GLY A 143 -2.13 10.49 -3.12
CA GLY A 143 -2.18 11.91 -2.76
C GLY A 143 -1.31 12.26 -1.55
N ARG A 144 -1.19 11.34 -0.58
CA ARG A 144 -0.37 11.52 0.63
C ARG A 144 1.13 11.38 0.39
N LEU A 145 1.52 10.66 -0.66
CA LEU A 145 2.93 10.48 -1.02
C LEU A 145 3.50 11.78 -1.59
N HIS A 146 4.56 12.30 -0.98
CA HIS A 146 5.43 13.31 -1.61
C HIS A 146 6.68 12.60 -2.12
N VAL A 147 6.97 12.77 -3.41
CA VAL A 147 8.15 12.18 -4.08
C VAL A 147 9.22 13.23 -4.37
N SER A 148 8.92 14.51 -4.12
CA SER A 148 9.85 15.63 -4.24
C SER A 148 9.75 16.56 -3.03
N GLU A 149 10.84 17.28 -2.75
CA GLU A 149 10.84 18.34 -1.72
C GLU A 149 9.84 19.46 -2.05
N GLU A 150 9.60 19.72 -3.33
CA GLU A 150 8.64 20.71 -3.79
C GLU A 150 7.21 20.35 -3.39
N GLU A 151 6.79 19.10 -3.62
CA GLU A 151 5.50 18.60 -3.14
C GLU A 151 5.39 18.69 -1.60
N MET A 152 6.50 18.45 -0.90
CA MET A 152 6.54 18.54 0.56
C MET A 152 6.34 19.99 1.05
N ARG A 153 7.00 20.97 0.40
CA ARG A 153 6.83 22.40 0.70
C ARG A 153 5.44 22.93 0.37
N ASN A 154 4.79 22.38 -0.66
CA ASN A 154 3.46 22.80 -1.08
C ASN A 154 2.33 22.22 -0.19
N THR A 155 2.67 21.41 0.81
CA THR A 155 1.68 20.83 1.72
C THR A 155 1.35 21.79 2.86
N PRO A 156 0.06 22.13 3.07
CA PRO A 156 -0.36 22.97 4.20
C PRO A 156 0.09 22.38 5.54
N GLY A 157 0.84 23.17 6.33
CA GLY A 157 1.36 22.79 7.64
C GLY A 157 2.83 22.34 7.65
N PHE A 158 3.57 22.49 6.55
CA PHE A 158 5.02 22.32 6.55
C PHE A 158 5.70 23.57 7.12
N GLU A 159 6.21 23.50 8.36
CA GLU A 159 7.04 24.54 8.98
C GLU A 159 8.52 24.32 8.64
N GLN A 160 9.21 25.37 8.18
CA GLN A 160 10.66 25.37 7.87
C GLN A 160 11.51 25.57 9.12
#